data_AF-A0A3S1ZP90-F1
#
_entry.id   AF-A0A3S1ZP90-F1
#
_cell.length_a   1.000
_cell.length_b   1.000
_cell.length_c   1.000
_cell.angle_alpha   90.00
_cell.angle_beta   90.00
_cell.angle_gamma   90.00
#
_symmetry.space_group_name_H-M   'P 1'
#
loop_
_entity.id
_entity.type
_entity.pdbx_description
1 polymer ?
#
loop_
_entity_poly.entity_id
_entity_poly.type
_entity_poly.pdbx_seq_one_letter_code
_entity_poly.pdbx_strand_id
1 'polypeptide(L)'
;MREALVEGQDRQTTDVAPAEEHHADIYGEDGAVRASFLAQIGAAIADRDTITLKREVDDLHQSELGDVLEALHPEQRRALVELLGSDFDFSALTEVDEAIRLDIVDNLPNAQIAQAVQELDSDDAVYILEDLEKEDQDEILSQLPFTERIRLRRALDYPEETAGRRMQTEFVAVPPFWTIGQTIDYMREDKNLPERFSQIFVIDPSFKLLGAIDLDQILRTRRAVKVEEVMHETLHAIPATMDQEEAAREFEQYNLLSAAVVDENG
;
A
#
# COMPACT_ATOMS: atom_id res chain seq x y z
N MET A 1 5.06 -0.60 66.62
CA MET A 1 6.21 -1.54 66.56
C MET A 1 5.78 -2.71 65.68
N ARG A 2 6.61 -3.03 64.68
CA ARG A 2 6.45 -4.00 63.58
C ARG A 2 5.79 -3.47 62.30
N GLU A 3 6.66 -2.85 61.51
CA GLU A 3 6.69 -2.81 60.06
C GLU A 3 6.47 -4.20 59.45
N ALA A 4 5.69 -4.28 58.38
CA ALA A 4 5.73 -5.36 57.41
C ALA A 4 6.05 -4.73 56.06
N LEU A 5 7.21 -5.09 55.52
CA LEU A 5 7.67 -4.77 54.19
C LEU A 5 6.69 -5.31 53.15
N VAL A 6 6.28 -4.47 52.22
CA VAL A 6 5.81 -4.90 50.89
C VAL A 6 6.84 -4.38 49.91
N GLU A 7 7.67 -5.29 49.41
CA GLU A 7 8.63 -5.05 48.34
C GLU A 7 7.88 -4.59 47.09
N GLY A 8 8.25 -3.41 46.60
CA GLY A 8 7.81 -2.91 45.31
C GLY A 8 8.39 -3.78 44.21
N GLN A 9 7.53 -4.48 43.48
CA GLN A 9 7.90 -5.03 42.19
C GLN A 9 7.91 -3.88 41.19
N ASP A 10 9.13 -3.50 40.80
CA ASP A 10 9.43 -2.66 39.64
C ASP A 10 8.60 -3.13 38.45
N ARG A 11 7.60 -2.33 38.09
CA ARG A 11 7.03 -2.37 36.75
C ARG A 11 8.12 -1.85 35.83
N GLN A 12 8.82 -2.77 35.17
CA GLN A 12 9.54 -2.48 33.93
C GLN A 12 8.53 -1.87 32.96
N THR A 13 8.44 -0.55 32.98
CA THR A 13 8.01 0.23 31.83
C THR A 13 9.03 -0.08 30.76
N THR A 14 8.68 -0.96 29.82
CA THR A 14 9.32 -1.01 28.52
C THR A 14 9.08 0.35 27.89
N ASP A 15 10.06 1.23 28.10
CA ASP A 15 10.29 2.44 27.34
C ASP A 15 10.54 1.97 25.91
N VAL A 16 9.48 1.83 25.14
CA VAL A 16 9.57 1.72 23.69
C VAL A 16 9.97 3.13 23.26
N ALA A 17 11.28 3.36 23.20
CA ALA A 17 11.83 4.52 22.53
C ALA A 17 11.12 4.63 21.17
N PRO A 18 10.67 5.82 20.75
CA PRO A 18 10.20 5.98 19.39
C PRO A 18 11.34 5.51 18.49
N ALA A 19 11.02 4.65 17.51
CA ALA A 19 11.96 4.39 16.44
C ALA A 19 12.35 5.76 15.87
N GLU A 20 13.61 6.14 16.02
CA GLU A 20 14.14 7.30 15.32
C GLU A 20 14.02 6.93 13.83
N GLU A 21 12.93 7.38 13.19
CA GLU A 21 12.82 7.41 11.73
C GLU A 21 14.00 8.24 11.25
N HIS A 22 15.09 7.56 10.87
CA HIS A 22 16.18 8.15 10.12
C HIS A 22 15.63 8.45 8.73
N HIS A 23 14.83 9.51 8.59
CA HIS A 23 14.60 10.08 7.27
C HIS A 23 15.97 10.47 6.72
N ALA A 24 16.42 9.74 5.71
CA ALA A 24 17.62 10.09 4.99
C ALA A 24 17.40 11.49 4.43
N ASP A 25 18.15 12.47 4.94
CA ASP A 25 18.08 13.84 4.46
C ASP A 25 18.77 13.89 3.08
N ILE A 26 18.06 13.38 2.07
CA ILE A 26 18.54 13.25 0.70
C ILE A 26 18.29 14.52 -0.12
N TYR A 27 17.51 15.48 0.40
CA TYR A 27 17.08 16.66 -0.34
C TYR A 27 17.93 17.91 -0.07
N GLY A 28 18.23 18.66 -1.12
CA GLY A 28 18.85 19.98 -1.05
C GLY A 28 17.87 21.05 -0.57
N GLU A 29 18.35 22.30 -0.44
CA GLU A 29 17.50 23.45 -0.11
C GLU A 29 16.45 23.76 -1.20
N ASP A 30 16.67 23.27 -2.41
CA ASP A 30 15.78 23.41 -3.57
C ASP A 30 14.77 22.27 -3.71
N GLY A 31 14.78 21.29 -2.80
CA GLY A 31 13.92 20.10 -2.84
C GLY A 31 14.37 19.05 -3.85
N ALA A 32 15.51 19.22 -4.53
CA ALA A 32 16.06 18.21 -5.42
C ALA A 32 16.94 17.22 -4.62
N VAL A 33 17.07 15.98 -5.13
CA VAL A 33 18.02 15.02 -4.55
C VAL A 33 19.45 15.57 -4.60
N ARG A 34 20.14 15.54 -3.46
CA ARG A 34 21.50 16.07 -3.30
C ARG A 34 22.46 15.38 -4.27
N ALA A 35 23.24 16.17 -4.99
CA ALA A 35 24.31 15.66 -5.85
C ALA A 35 25.32 14.77 -5.10
N SER A 36 25.56 15.02 -3.81
CA SER A 36 26.41 14.15 -2.98
C SER A 36 25.80 12.77 -2.76
N PHE A 37 24.48 12.69 -2.56
CA PHE A 37 23.76 11.43 -2.41
C PHE A 37 23.75 10.65 -3.72
N LEU A 38 23.42 11.30 -4.84
CA LEU A 38 23.48 10.69 -6.17
C LEU A 38 24.89 10.20 -6.55
N ALA A 39 25.93 10.96 -6.19
CA ALA A 39 27.31 10.53 -6.39
C ALA A 39 27.67 9.29 -5.56
N GLN A 40 27.16 9.20 -4.33
CA GLN A 40 27.34 8.03 -3.47
C GLN A 40 26.62 6.80 -4.03
N ILE A 41 25.35 6.92 -4.43
CA ILE A 41 24.60 5.86 -5.09
C ILE A 41 25.29 5.43 -6.39
N GLY A 42 25.70 6.39 -7.22
CA GLY A 42 26.41 6.11 -8.47
C GLY A 42 27.75 5.39 -8.26
N ALA A 43 28.51 5.75 -7.22
CA ALA A 43 29.74 5.05 -6.86
C ALA A 43 29.46 3.62 -6.37
N ALA A 44 28.45 3.43 -5.52
CA ALA A 44 28.06 2.11 -5.02
C ALA A 44 27.55 1.19 -6.16
N ILE A 45 26.82 1.74 -7.15
CA ILE A 45 26.45 1.01 -8.37
C ILE A 45 27.71 0.58 -9.15
N ALA A 46 28.64 1.51 -9.39
CA ALA A 46 29.86 1.23 -10.15
C ALA A 46 30.74 0.15 -9.48
N ASP A 47 30.81 0.18 -8.14
CA ASP A 47 31.56 -0.79 -7.35
C ASP A 47 30.76 -2.09 -7.07
N ARG A 48 29.49 -2.16 -7.50
CA ARG A 48 28.53 -3.23 -7.18
C ARG A 48 28.42 -3.49 -5.67
N ASP A 49 28.50 -2.44 -4.87
CA ASP A 49 28.39 -2.50 -3.41
C ASP A 49 26.92 -2.56 -2.98
N THR A 50 26.33 -3.75 -3.07
CA THR A 50 24.93 -3.99 -2.72
C THR A 50 24.63 -3.71 -1.25
N ILE A 51 25.63 -3.81 -0.35
CA ILE A 51 25.46 -3.54 1.08
C ILE A 51 25.23 -2.05 1.29
N THR A 52 26.04 -1.20 0.65
CA THR A 52 25.84 0.24 0.69
C THR A 52 24.53 0.61 0.00
N LEU A 53 24.26 0.12 -1.21
CA LEU A 53 23.00 0.43 -1.91
C LEU A 53 21.79 0.13 -1.04
N LYS A 54 21.72 -1.10 -0.51
CA LYS A 54 20.64 -1.52 0.38
C LYS A 54 20.49 -0.58 1.57
N ARG A 55 21.58 -0.31 2.29
CA ARG A 55 21.54 0.60 3.46
C ARG A 55 21.03 2.00 3.12
N GLU A 56 21.40 2.55 1.97
CA GLU A 56 21.00 3.93 1.61
C GLU A 56 19.57 4.02 1.08
N VAL A 57 18.99 2.92 0.58
CA VAL A 57 17.63 2.92 0.01
C VAL A 57 16.57 2.25 0.90
N ASP A 58 16.96 1.35 1.82
CA ASP A 58 16.03 0.57 2.66
C ASP A 58 15.10 1.46 3.50
N ASP A 59 15.59 2.61 3.96
CA ASP A 59 14.83 3.54 4.81
C ASP A 59 14.14 4.67 3.99
N LEU A 60 14.24 4.66 2.66
CA LEU A 60 13.59 5.65 1.81
C LEU A 60 12.10 5.34 1.66
N HIS A 61 11.27 6.37 1.72
CA HIS A 61 9.89 6.26 1.27
C HIS A 61 9.83 6.00 -0.24
N GLN A 62 8.78 5.34 -0.73
CA GLN A 62 8.60 5.05 -2.17
C GLN A 62 8.78 6.29 -3.06
N SER A 63 8.30 7.45 -2.61
CA SER A 63 8.45 8.73 -3.31
C SER A 63 9.89 9.23 -3.34
N GLU A 64 10.64 9.02 -2.25
CA GLU A 64 12.06 9.39 -2.16
C GLU A 64 12.91 8.50 -3.07
N LEU A 65 12.62 7.20 -3.12
CA LEU A 65 13.26 6.28 -4.07
C LEU A 65 12.86 6.61 -5.52
N GLY A 66 11.60 7.00 -5.76
CA GLY A 66 11.13 7.54 -7.03
C GLY A 66 11.98 8.73 -7.50
N ASP A 67 12.13 9.76 -6.67
CA ASP A 67 12.98 10.93 -6.97
C ASP A 67 14.44 10.55 -7.28
N VAL A 68 14.98 9.57 -6.55
CA VAL A 68 16.33 9.04 -6.82
C VAL A 68 16.39 8.39 -8.20
N LEU A 69 15.41 7.56 -8.56
CA LEU A 69 15.31 6.96 -9.89
C LEU A 69 15.23 8.04 -10.97
N GLU A 70 14.38 9.06 -10.80
CA GLU A 70 14.26 10.16 -11.75
C GLU A 70 15.58 10.90 -11.98
N ALA A 71 16.33 11.15 -10.90
CA ALA A 71 17.60 11.87 -10.96
C ALA A 71 18.78 11.03 -11.51
N LEU A 72 18.70 9.71 -11.48
CA LEU A 72 19.74 8.82 -12.01
C LEU A 72 19.72 8.75 -13.55
N HIS A 73 20.88 8.47 -14.14
CA HIS A 73 20.94 8.15 -15.57
C HIS A 73 20.30 6.78 -15.87
N PRO A 74 19.76 6.54 -17.07
CA PRO A 74 19.05 5.28 -17.39
C PRO A 74 19.84 4.01 -17.07
N GLU A 75 21.13 3.98 -17.41
CA GLU A 75 22.01 2.83 -17.11
C GLU A 75 22.15 2.57 -15.60
N GLN A 76 22.13 3.63 -14.78
CA GLN A 76 22.22 3.52 -13.33
C GLN A 76 20.90 3.05 -12.71
N ARG A 77 19.75 3.48 -13.23
CA ARG A 77 18.42 3.02 -12.77
C ARG A 77 18.31 1.50 -12.90
N ARG A 78 18.63 0.99 -14.10
CA ARG A 78 18.62 -0.46 -14.38
C ARG A 78 19.59 -1.22 -13.49
N ALA A 79 20.81 -0.71 -13.35
CA ALA A 79 21.81 -1.34 -12.49
C ALA A 79 21.41 -1.32 -11.01
N LEU A 80 20.75 -0.26 -10.53
CA LEU A 80 20.24 -0.18 -9.16
C LEU A 80 19.20 -1.29 -8.90
N VAL A 81 18.19 -1.38 -9.77
CA VAL A 81 17.12 -2.39 -9.66
C VAL A 81 17.70 -3.81 -9.77
N GLU A 82 18.63 -4.06 -10.69
CA GLU A 82 19.28 -5.37 -10.85
C GLU A 82 20.12 -5.75 -9.61
N LEU A 83 20.87 -4.80 -9.05
CA LEU A 83 21.77 -5.02 -7.92
C LEU A 83 21.02 -5.26 -6.61
N LEU A 84 19.90 -4.58 -6.41
CA LEU A 84 19.04 -4.76 -5.24
C LEU A 84 18.15 -6.00 -5.38
N GLY A 85 17.69 -6.32 -6.59
CA GLY A 85 16.89 -7.51 -6.84
C GLY A 85 15.61 -7.53 -6.01
N SER A 86 15.49 -8.50 -5.10
CA SER A 86 14.34 -8.59 -4.18
C SER A 86 14.36 -7.56 -3.05
N ASP A 87 15.49 -6.89 -2.81
CA ASP A 87 15.59 -5.80 -1.84
C ASP A 87 15.14 -4.45 -2.43
N PHE A 88 14.80 -4.39 -3.72
CA PHE A 88 14.28 -3.18 -4.35
C PHE A 88 12.79 -3.04 -4.05
N ASP A 89 12.39 -1.88 -3.52
CA ASP A 89 10.98 -1.54 -3.34
C ASP A 89 10.34 -1.14 -4.68
N PHE A 90 9.54 -2.05 -5.24
CA PHE A 90 8.87 -1.84 -6.52
C PHE A 90 7.73 -0.81 -6.44
N SER A 91 7.22 -0.48 -5.25
CA SER A 91 6.21 0.58 -5.11
C SER A 91 6.76 1.93 -5.58
N ALA A 92 8.08 2.16 -5.50
CA ALA A 92 8.71 3.38 -6.02
C ALA A 92 8.53 3.58 -7.54
N LEU A 93 8.18 2.54 -8.30
CA LEU A 93 7.85 2.68 -9.72
C LEU A 93 6.52 3.38 -9.97
N THR A 94 5.65 3.48 -8.95
CA THR A 94 4.40 4.23 -9.04
C THR A 94 4.61 5.74 -8.91
N GLU A 95 5.77 6.14 -8.41
CA GLU A 95 6.17 7.53 -8.13
C GLU A 95 7.06 8.13 -9.22
N VAL A 96 7.31 7.41 -10.32
CA VAL A 96 8.10 7.90 -11.46
C VAL A 96 7.26 8.08 -12.70
N ASP A 97 7.72 8.96 -13.59
CA ASP A 97 7.16 9.10 -14.94
C ASP A 97 7.06 7.76 -15.69
N GLU A 98 5.97 7.58 -16.44
CA GLU A 98 5.68 6.37 -17.26
C GLU A 98 6.87 5.91 -18.10
N ALA A 99 7.57 6.85 -18.77
CA ALA A 99 8.72 6.53 -19.60
C ALA A 99 9.89 5.94 -18.80
N ILE A 100 10.05 6.32 -17.53
CA ILE A 100 11.08 5.78 -16.64
C ILE A 100 10.67 4.41 -16.13
N ARG A 101 9.40 4.25 -15.72
CA ARG A 101 8.84 2.97 -15.31
C ARG A 101 8.99 1.93 -16.41
N LEU A 102 8.55 2.23 -17.63
CA LEU A 102 8.69 1.33 -18.79
C LEU A 102 10.16 1.00 -19.10
N ASP A 103 11.07 1.99 -19.05
CA ASP A 103 12.50 1.73 -19.26
C ASP A 103 13.07 0.71 -18.26
N ILE A 104 12.58 0.72 -17.03
CA ILE A 104 12.99 -0.24 -16.00
C ILE A 104 12.31 -1.59 -16.26
N VAL A 105 10.98 -1.61 -16.36
CA VAL A 105 10.19 -2.85 -16.39
C VAL A 105 10.45 -3.67 -17.66
N ASP A 106 10.56 -3.05 -18.84
CA ASP A 106 10.85 -3.73 -20.11
C ASP A 106 12.23 -4.42 -20.13
N ASN A 107 13.13 -4.04 -19.22
CA ASN A 107 14.46 -4.61 -19.09
C ASN A 107 14.55 -5.68 -17.98
N LEU A 108 13.46 -5.94 -17.26
CA LEU A 108 13.40 -6.99 -16.25
C LEU A 108 12.78 -8.27 -16.79
N PRO A 109 13.19 -9.45 -16.29
CA PRO A 109 12.46 -10.68 -16.59
C PRO A 109 11.03 -10.64 -16.03
N ASN A 110 10.05 -11.09 -16.82
CA ASN A 110 8.64 -11.22 -16.39
C ASN A 110 8.48 -12.01 -15.08
N ALA A 111 9.37 -12.97 -14.80
CA ALA A 111 9.37 -13.71 -13.54
C ALA A 111 9.76 -12.85 -12.32
N GLN A 112 10.64 -11.88 -12.49
CA GLN A 112 11.02 -10.93 -11.43
C GLN A 112 9.88 -9.95 -11.17
N ILE A 113 9.25 -9.43 -12.23
CA ILE A 113 8.07 -8.56 -12.11
C ILE A 113 6.93 -9.32 -11.41
N ALA A 114 6.69 -10.58 -11.79
CA ALA A 114 5.69 -11.43 -11.15
C ALA A 114 5.95 -11.68 -9.66
N GLN A 115 7.21 -11.72 -9.23
CA GLN A 115 7.55 -11.81 -7.81
C GLN A 115 7.28 -10.47 -7.12
N ALA A 116 7.71 -9.36 -7.72
CA ALA A 116 7.54 -8.02 -7.17
C ALA A 116 6.07 -7.65 -6.97
N VAL A 117 5.24 -7.77 -8.01
CA VAL A 117 3.80 -7.41 -7.94
C VAL A 117 3.00 -8.28 -6.96
N GLN A 118 3.58 -9.38 -6.49
CA GLN A 118 2.96 -10.26 -5.49
C GLN A 118 3.13 -9.73 -4.06
N GLU A 119 4.11 -8.84 -3.86
CA GLU A 119 4.42 -8.18 -2.58
C GLU A 119 3.82 -6.77 -2.50
N LEU A 120 3.30 -6.24 -3.62
CA LEU A 120 2.66 -4.93 -3.70
C LEU A 120 1.19 -4.98 -3.32
N ASP A 121 0.67 -3.82 -2.93
CA ASP A 121 -0.77 -3.58 -2.91
C ASP A 121 -1.35 -3.66 -4.33
N SER A 122 -2.62 -4.09 -4.44
CA SER A 122 -3.18 -4.45 -5.74
C SER A 122 -3.34 -3.27 -6.71
N ASP A 123 -3.53 -2.05 -6.21
CA ASP A 123 -3.56 -0.82 -7.02
C ASP A 123 -2.19 -0.47 -7.59
N ASP A 124 -1.12 -0.57 -6.79
CA ASP A 124 0.26 -0.39 -7.27
C ASP A 124 0.64 -1.46 -8.31
N ALA A 125 0.28 -2.72 -8.05
CA ALA A 125 0.49 -3.81 -9.00
C ALA A 125 -0.25 -3.55 -10.32
N VAL A 126 -1.51 -3.10 -10.26
CA VAL A 126 -2.28 -2.74 -11.46
C VAL A 126 -1.62 -1.57 -12.19
N TYR A 127 -1.13 -0.56 -11.47
CA TYR A 127 -0.49 0.60 -12.07
C TYR A 127 0.80 0.25 -12.82
N ILE A 128 1.59 -0.69 -12.30
CA ILE A 128 2.79 -1.17 -12.99
C ILE A 128 2.42 -2.03 -14.20
N LEU A 129 1.39 -2.87 -14.09
CA LEU A 129 0.99 -3.82 -15.13
C LEU A 129 0.17 -3.19 -16.26
N GLU A 130 -0.45 -2.03 -16.05
CA GLU A 130 -1.35 -1.43 -17.05
C GLU A 130 -0.61 -0.87 -18.28
N ASP A 131 0.64 -0.43 -18.11
CA ASP A 131 1.45 0.13 -19.18
C ASP A 131 2.15 -0.93 -20.06
N LEU A 132 2.12 -2.21 -19.64
CA LEU A 132 2.83 -3.28 -20.33
C LEU A 132 2.07 -3.81 -21.55
N GLU A 133 2.82 -4.37 -22.51
CA GLU A 133 2.23 -5.11 -23.62
C GLU A 133 1.38 -6.29 -23.10
N LYS A 134 0.29 -6.59 -23.81
CA LYS A 134 -0.70 -7.57 -23.34
C LYS A 134 -0.09 -8.95 -23.14
N GLU A 135 0.85 -9.31 -24.00
CA GLU A 135 1.61 -10.55 -23.94
C GLU A 135 2.41 -10.68 -22.63
N ASP A 136 3.13 -9.64 -22.23
CA ASP A 136 3.92 -9.62 -20.99
C ASP A 136 3.00 -9.61 -19.76
N GLN A 137 1.94 -8.80 -19.80
CA GLN A 137 0.92 -8.78 -18.76
C GLN A 137 0.33 -10.18 -18.53
N ASP A 138 -0.05 -10.89 -19.59
CA ASP A 138 -0.60 -12.25 -19.47
C ASP A 138 0.44 -13.26 -18.97
N GLU A 139 1.70 -13.15 -19.38
CA GLU A 139 2.80 -13.99 -18.87
C GLU A 139 3.03 -13.76 -17.38
N ILE A 140 3.12 -12.52 -16.94
CA ILE A 140 3.31 -12.14 -15.52
C ILE A 140 2.13 -12.65 -14.69
N LEU A 141 0.90 -12.34 -15.08
CA LEU A 141 -0.31 -12.79 -14.40
C LEU A 141 -0.37 -14.34 -14.33
N SER A 142 0.14 -15.05 -15.34
CA SER A 142 0.17 -16.52 -15.36
C SER A 142 1.09 -17.15 -14.31
N GLN A 143 2.01 -16.38 -13.73
CA GLN A 143 2.95 -16.81 -12.69
C GLN A 143 2.41 -16.56 -11.28
N LEU A 144 1.39 -15.71 -11.13
CA LEU A 144 0.79 -15.39 -9.84
C LEU A 144 -0.12 -16.50 -9.30
N PRO A 145 -0.29 -16.60 -7.96
CA PRO A 145 -1.32 -17.41 -7.34
C PRO A 145 -2.70 -17.14 -7.93
N PHE A 146 -3.56 -18.17 -7.94
CA PHE A 146 -4.86 -18.09 -8.60
C PHE A 146 -5.72 -16.92 -8.09
N THR A 147 -5.80 -16.71 -6.77
CA THR A 147 -6.60 -15.63 -6.19
C THR A 147 -6.09 -14.25 -6.63
N GLU A 148 -4.78 -14.04 -6.58
CA GLU A 148 -4.14 -12.77 -6.93
C GLU A 148 -4.33 -12.43 -8.41
N ARG A 149 -4.09 -13.42 -9.28
CA ARG A 149 -4.33 -13.29 -10.71
C ARG A 149 -5.75 -12.84 -11.04
N ILE A 150 -6.75 -13.39 -10.36
CA ILE A 150 -8.15 -13.04 -10.62
C ILE A 150 -8.46 -11.62 -10.14
N ARG A 151 -7.88 -11.18 -9.01
CA ARG A 151 -8.04 -9.80 -8.50
C ARG A 151 -7.44 -8.78 -9.46
N LEU A 152 -6.15 -8.92 -9.78
CA LEU A 152 -5.46 -7.99 -10.68
C LEU A 152 -6.08 -7.97 -12.07
N ARG A 153 -6.46 -9.13 -12.62
CA ARG A 153 -7.16 -9.17 -13.91
C ARG A 153 -8.49 -8.42 -13.88
N ARG A 154 -9.28 -8.57 -12.81
CA ARG A 154 -10.54 -7.84 -12.67
C ARG A 154 -10.30 -6.33 -12.61
N ALA A 155 -9.26 -5.88 -11.90
CA ALA A 155 -8.90 -4.47 -11.85
C ALA A 155 -8.46 -3.94 -13.23
N LEU A 156 -7.64 -4.71 -13.96
CA LEU A 156 -7.21 -4.44 -15.34
C LEU A 156 -8.34 -4.53 -16.38
N ASP A 157 -9.51 -5.08 -16.04
CA ASP A 157 -10.69 -5.10 -16.91
C ASP A 157 -11.51 -3.80 -16.81
N TYR A 158 -11.35 -3.00 -15.75
CA TYR A 158 -11.95 -1.68 -15.67
C TYR A 158 -11.28 -0.72 -16.66
N PRO A 159 -12.00 0.24 -17.28
CA PRO A 159 -11.37 1.20 -18.17
C PRO A 159 -10.25 1.98 -17.46
N GLU A 160 -9.24 2.38 -18.23
CA GLU A 160 -8.19 3.29 -17.75
C GLU A 160 -8.82 4.58 -17.20
N GLU A 161 -8.11 5.20 -16.25
CA GLU A 161 -8.53 6.45 -15.59
C GLU A 161 -9.87 6.35 -14.84
N THR A 162 -10.29 5.14 -14.42
CA THR A 162 -11.49 4.96 -13.59
C THR A 162 -11.17 4.62 -12.14
N ALA A 163 -12.13 4.85 -11.24
CA ALA A 163 -12.04 4.49 -9.83
C ALA A 163 -11.74 2.99 -9.64
N GLY A 164 -12.35 2.11 -10.44
CA GLY A 164 -12.12 0.66 -10.39
C GLY A 164 -10.72 0.24 -10.84
N ARG A 165 -10.06 1.05 -11.67
CA ARG A 165 -8.65 0.87 -12.07
C ARG A 165 -7.68 1.28 -10.96
N ARG A 166 -8.07 2.26 -10.15
CA ARG A 166 -7.26 2.88 -9.07
C ARG A 166 -7.57 2.34 -7.67
N MET A 167 -8.55 1.43 -7.53
CA MET A 167 -8.94 0.93 -6.22
C MET A 167 -8.00 -0.18 -5.74
N GLN A 168 -7.67 -0.14 -4.46
CA GLN A 168 -7.09 -1.28 -3.76
C GLN A 168 -8.19 -2.32 -3.48
N THR A 169 -7.93 -3.59 -3.78
CA THR A 169 -8.90 -4.69 -3.62
C THR A 169 -8.83 -5.36 -2.24
N GLU A 170 -7.78 -5.10 -1.48
CA GLU A 170 -7.61 -5.47 -0.08
C GLU A 170 -8.35 -4.47 0.83
N PHE A 171 -9.42 -4.90 1.50
CA PHE A 171 -10.15 -4.06 2.45
C PHE A 171 -10.74 -4.89 3.59
N VAL A 172 -11.07 -4.22 4.70
CA VAL A 172 -11.70 -4.87 5.85
C VAL A 172 -13.23 -4.84 5.67
N ALA A 173 -13.82 -6.03 5.63
CA ALA A 173 -15.28 -6.20 5.52
C ALA A 173 -15.84 -7.11 6.61
N VAL A 174 -17.00 -6.75 7.17
CA VAL A 174 -17.67 -7.55 8.22
C VAL A 174 -19.19 -7.61 7.99
N PRO A 175 -19.88 -8.66 8.50
CA PRO A 175 -21.32 -8.73 8.42
C PRO A 175 -22.02 -7.84 9.48
N PRO A 176 -23.25 -7.36 9.20
CA PRO A 176 -23.96 -6.42 10.07
C PRO A 176 -24.34 -6.99 11.45
N PHE A 177 -24.51 -8.30 11.55
CA PHE A 177 -24.94 -8.97 12.78
C PHE A 177 -23.80 -9.26 13.77
N TRP A 178 -22.54 -8.99 13.41
CA TRP A 178 -21.42 -9.08 14.34
C TRP A 178 -21.50 -8.01 15.42
N THR A 179 -20.93 -8.31 16.57
CA THR A 179 -20.68 -7.33 17.63
C THR A 179 -19.35 -6.63 17.39
N ILE A 180 -19.20 -5.41 17.91
CA ILE A 180 -17.93 -4.66 17.87
C ILE A 180 -16.78 -5.46 18.47
N GLY A 181 -17.04 -6.27 19.50
CA GLY A 181 -16.06 -7.19 20.06
C GLY A 181 -15.55 -8.20 19.05
N GLN A 182 -16.46 -8.85 18.30
CA GLN A 182 -16.11 -9.80 17.25
C GLN A 182 -15.34 -9.13 16.10
N THR A 183 -15.75 -7.93 15.69
CA THR A 183 -15.03 -7.16 14.66
C THR A 183 -13.60 -6.84 15.09
N ILE A 184 -13.39 -6.41 16.34
CA ILE A 184 -12.06 -6.15 16.89
C ILE A 184 -11.22 -7.43 16.94
N ASP A 185 -11.80 -8.56 17.34
CA ASP A 185 -11.08 -9.82 17.45
C ASP A 185 -10.67 -10.33 16.06
N TYR A 186 -11.57 -10.24 15.07
CA TYR A 186 -11.28 -10.50 13.66
C TYR A 186 -10.10 -9.66 13.14
N MET A 187 -10.13 -8.34 13.35
CA MET A 187 -9.06 -7.44 12.93
C MET A 187 -7.71 -7.69 13.61
N ARG A 188 -7.69 -8.42 14.73
CA ARG A 188 -6.45 -8.78 15.45
C ARG A 188 -5.91 -10.14 15.06
N GLU A 189 -6.77 -11.04 14.60
CA GLU A 189 -6.43 -12.44 14.35
C GLU A 189 -6.17 -12.74 12.87
N ASP A 190 -6.87 -12.06 11.96
CA ASP A 190 -6.70 -12.27 10.53
C ASP A 190 -5.42 -11.59 10.03
N LYS A 191 -4.59 -12.36 9.32
CA LYS A 191 -3.31 -11.91 8.77
C LYS A 191 -3.40 -11.46 7.32
N ASN A 192 -4.57 -11.57 6.69
CA ASN A 192 -4.78 -11.23 5.29
C ASN A 192 -5.49 -9.88 5.12
N LEU A 193 -5.58 -9.08 6.19
CA LEU A 193 -6.10 -7.73 6.12
C LEU A 193 -5.02 -6.77 5.60
N PRO A 194 -5.39 -5.68 4.93
CA PRO A 194 -4.44 -4.65 4.54
C PRO A 194 -3.70 -4.11 5.77
N GLU A 195 -2.45 -3.71 5.59
CA GLU A 195 -1.63 -3.17 6.68
C GLU A 195 -2.20 -1.86 7.23
N ARG A 196 -2.77 -1.04 6.33
CA ARG A 196 -3.34 0.26 6.64
C ARG A 196 -4.80 0.30 6.18
N PHE A 197 -5.68 0.69 7.08
CA PHE A 197 -7.08 0.95 6.77
C PHE A 197 -7.66 1.93 7.79
N SER A 198 -8.63 2.74 7.38
CA SER A 198 -9.29 3.75 8.22
C SER A 198 -10.76 3.42 8.51
N GLN A 199 -11.38 2.65 7.61
CA GLN A 199 -12.80 2.26 7.66
C GLN A 199 -12.97 0.74 7.53
N ILE A 200 -14.06 0.25 8.11
CA ILE A 200 -14.51 -1.14 7.98
C ILE A 200 -15.82 -1.12 7.22
N PHE A 201 -15.87 -1.81 6.09
CA PHE A 201 -17.07 -1.91 5.28
C PHE A 201 -18.01 -2.99 5.83
N VAL A 202 -19.31 -2.69 5.80
CA VAL A 202 -20.35 -3.63 6.23
C VAL A 202 -21.01 -4.20 5.00
N ILE A 203 -20.98 -5.52 4.85
CA ILE A 203 -21.48 -6.22 3.66
C ILE A 203 -22.51 -7.30 4.01
N ASP A 204 -23.41 -7.57 3.06
CA ASP A 204 -24.34 -8.69 3.16
C ASP A 204 -23.70 -10.02 2.67
N PRO A 205 -24.37 -11.19 2.84
CA PRO A 205 -23.84 -12.47 2.35
C PRO A 205 -23.67 -12.58 0.83
N SER A 206 -24.26 -11.66 0.06
CA SER A 206 -24.11 -11.55 -1.39
C SER A 206 -22.99 -10.57 -1.78
N PHE A 207 -22.19 -10.12 -0.80
CA PHE A 207 -21.10 -9.14 -0.96
C PHE A 207 -21.56 -7.72 -1.33
N LYS A 208 -22.82 -7.38 -1.05
CA LYS A 208 -23.32 -6.02 -1.28
C LYS A 208 -22.97 -5.09 -0.14
N LEU A 209 -22.57 -3.87 -0.48
CA LEU A 209 -22.29 -2.82 0.49
C LEU A 209 -23.57 -2.36 1.20
N LEU A 210 -23.56 -2.43 2.54
CA LEU A 210 -24.64 -1.95 3.41
C LEU A 210 -24.28 -0.64 4.11
N GLY A 211 -23.00 -0.39 4.35
CA GLY A 211 -22.52 0.77 5.09
C GLY A 211 -21.05 0.65 5.47
N ALA A 212 -20.60 1.53 6.34
CA ALA A 212 -19.25 1.53 6.90
C ALA A 212 -19.25 1.91 8.38
N ILE A 213 -18.13 1.62 9.05
CA ILE A 213 -17.83 2.08 10.41
C ILE A 213 -16.40 2.59 10.43
N ASP A 214 -16.21 3.79 10.99
CA ASP A 214 -14.89 4.37 11.18
C ASP A 214 -14.16 3.69 12.35
N LEU A 215 -12.83 3.56 12.25
CA LEU A 215 -12.03 2.94 13.31
C LEU A 215 -12.20 3.60 14.68
N ASP A 216 -12.32 4.93 14.72
CA ASP A 216 -12.48 5.64 15.99
C ASP A 216 -13.84 5.35 16.63
N GLN A 217 -14.88 5.11 15.83
CA GLN A 217 -16.19 4.67 16.31
C GLN A 217 -16.12 3.25 16.87
N ILE A 218 -15.40 2.32 16.21
CA ILE A 218 -15.16 0.97 16.75
C ILE A 218 -14.49 1.04 18.13
N LEU A 219 -13.44 1.86 18.25
CA LEU A 219 -12.67 2.00 19.51
C LEU A 219 -13.48 2.61 20.66
N ARG A 220 -14.45 3.49 20.36
CA ARG A 220 -15.30 4.15 21.37
C ARG A 220 -16.58 3.38 21.70
N THR A 221 -16.93 2.39 20.89
CA THR A 221 -18.17 1.62 21.04
C THR A 221 -17.98 0.42 21.97
N ARG A 222 -19.00 0.13 22.79
CA ARG A 222 -18.95 -1.03 23.68
C ARG A 222 -18.95 -2.32 22.85
N ARG A 223 -18.08 -3.26 23.22
CA ARG A 223 -17.89 -4.54 22.52
C ARG A 223 -19.18 -5.35 22.28
N ALA A 224 -20.20 -5.23 23.12
CA ALA A 224 -21.44 -5.99 22.99
C ALA A 224 -22.45 -5.41 21.98
N VAL A 225 -22.24 -4.17 21.53
CA VAL A 225 -23.11 -3.50 20.54
C VAL A 225 -22.87 -4.14 19.18
N LYS A 226 -23.93 -4.28 18.37
CA LYS A 226 -23.82 -4.80 17.02
C LYS A 226 -23.34 -3.76 16.02
N VAL A 227 -22.68 -4.23 14.96
CA VAL A 227 -22.26 -3.44 13.78
C VAL A 227 -23.46 -2.71 13.19
N GLU A 228 -24.59 -3.40 12.95
CA GLU A 228 -25.81 -2.80 12.38
C GLU A 228 -26.40 -1.64 13.20
N GLU A 229 -26.10 -1.56 14.50
CA GLU A 229 -26.61 -0.50 15.37
C GLU A 229 -25.77 0.77 15.32
N VAL A 230 -24.55 0.71 14.77
CA VAL A 230 -23.60 1.83 14.76
C VAL A 230 -23.07 2.18 13.38
N MET A 231 -23.20 1.28 12.41
CA MET A 231 -22.84 1.57 11.02
C MET A 231 -23.61 2.77 10.48
N HIS A 232 -22.96 3.51 9.60
CA HIS A 232 -23.60 4.53 8.80
C HIS A 232 -23.69 4.04 7.35
N GLU A 233 -24.77 4.40 6.67
CA GLU A 233 -24.88 4.17 5.22
C GLU A 233 -23.74 4.94 4.52
N THR A 234 -23.07 4.28 3.57
CA THR A 234 -22.05 4.93 2.75
C THR A 234 -22.75 5.85 1.76
N LEU A 235 -22.96 7.11 2.14
CA LEU A 235 -23.58 8.12 1.28
C LEU A 235 -22.75 8.43 0.02
N HIS A 236 -21.49 7.99 -0.01
CA HIS A 236 -20.49 8.26 -1.04
C HIS A 236 -19.85 6.97 -1.58
N ALA A 237 -20.66 5.94 -1.88
CA ALA A 237 -20.16 4.80 -2.64
C ALA A 237 -19.81 5.25 -4.06
N ILE A 238 -18.60 4.95 -4.52
CA ILE A 238 -18.07 5.37 -5.80
C ILE A 238 -18.31 4.25 -6.83
N PRO A 239 -18.99 4.52 -7.95
CA PRO A 239 -19.10 3.53 -9.03
C PRO A 239 -17.72 3.18 -9.59
N ALA A 240 -17.43 1.89 -9.81
CA ALA A 240 -16.14 1.45 -10.32
C ALA A 240 -15.79 2.05 -11.71
N THR A 241 -16.80 2.42 -12.50
CA THR A 241 -16.62 3.07 -13.80
C THR A 241 -16.58 4.60 -13.74
N MET A 242 -16.66 5.19 -12.54
CA MET A 242 -16.53 6.64 -12.37
C MET A 242 -15.12 7.07 -12.76
N ASP A 243 -15.01 8.22 -13.42
CA ASP A 243 -13.73 8.85 -13.73
C ASP A 243 -12.92 9.12 -12.45
N GLN A 244 -11.61 8.87 -12.49
CA GLN A 244 -10.75 8.98 -11.31
C GLN A 244 -10.66 10.42 -10.79
N GLU A 245 -10.73 11.43 -11.65
CA GLU A 245 -10.74 12.83 -11.21
C GLU A 245 -12.09 13.19 -10.55
N GLU A 246 -13.19 12.62 -11.04
CA GLU A 246 -14.49 12.74 -10.39
C GLU A 246 -14.50 12.09 -9.01
N ALA A 247 -13.95 10.88 -8.89
CA ALA A 247 -13.75 10.23 -7.60
C ALA A 247 -12.89 11.09 -6.66
N ALA A 248 -11.78 11.65 -7.15
CA ALA A 248 -10.91 12.54 -6.37
C ALA A 248 -11.66 13.80 -5.88
N ARG A 249 -12.55 14.38 -6.71
CA ARG A 249 -13.40 15.51 -6.31
C ARG A 249 -14.37 15.15 -5.18
N GLU A 250 -14.94 13.93 -5.19
CA GLU A 250 -15.79 13.46 -4.08
C GLU A 250 -14.97 13.32 -2.78
N PHE A 251 -13.74 12.78 -2.85
CA PHE A 251 -12.83 12.72 -1.71
C PHE A 251 -12.54 14.11 -1.14
N GLU A 252 -12.20 15.08 -1.98
CA GLU A 252 -11.93 16.46 -1.56
C GLU A 252 -13.17 17.13 -0.97
N GLN A 253 -14.31 17.04 -1.66
CA GLN A 253 -15.55 17.71 -1.25
C GLN A 253 -16.07 17.23 0.10
N TYR A 254 -15.99 15.93 0.36
CA TYR A 254 -16.52 15.31 1.57
C TYR A 254 -15.43 14.98 2.61
N ASN A 255 -14.17 15.34 2.34
CA ASN A 255 -13.02 15.04 3.19
C ASN A 255 -12.95 13.55 3.54
N LEU A 256 -13.13 12.70 2.53
CA LEU A 256 -13.12 11.24 2.72
C LEU A 256 -11.68 10.77 2.96
N LEU A 257 -11.51 9.87 3.93
CA LEU A 257 -10.26 9.13 4.10
C LEU A 257 -10.23 7.87 3.22
N SER A 258 -11.39 7.33 2.92
CA SER A 258 -11.62 6.18 2.05
C SER A 258 -13.07 6.20 1.55
N ALA A 259 -13.33 5.51 0.45
CA ALA A 259 -14.66 5.30 -0.08
C ALA A 259 -14.78 3.88 -0.63
N ALA A 260 -15.95 3.27 -0.48
CA ALA A 260 -16.21 1.98 -1.11
C ALA A 260 -16.37 2.17 -2.61
N VAL A 261 -15.71 1.33 -3.40
CA VAL A 261 -15.91 1.25 -4.84
C VAL A 261 -16.85 0.08 -5.15
N VAL A 262 -17.93 0.34 -5.88
CA VAL A 262 -19.02 -0.62 -6.13
C VAL A 262 -19.23 -0.86 -7.62
N ASP A 263 -19.57 -2.10 -8.00
CA ASP A 263 -19.96 -2.42 -9.37
C ASP A 263 -21.47 -2.17 -9.59
N GLU A 264 -21.98 -2.47 -10.81
CA GLU A 264 -23.38 -2.24 -11.17
C GLU A 264 -24.39 -2.99 -10.26
N ASN A 265 -23.96 -4.03 -9.56
CA ASN A 265 -24.80 -4.81 -8.66
C ASN A 265 -24.84 -4.25 -7.24
N GLY A 266 -23.99 -3.27 -6.92
CA GLY A 266 -23.86 -2.67 -5.58
C GLY A 266 -22.96 -3.49 -4.68
#